data_AF-A0A757ZGX5-F1
#
_entry.id   AF-A0A757ZGX5-F1
#
_cell.length_a   1.000
_cell.length_b   1.000
_cell.length_c   1.000
_cell.angle_alpha   90.00
_cell.angle_beta   90.00
_cell.angle_gamma   90.00
#
_symmetry.space_group_name_H-M   'P 1'
#
loop_
_entity.id
_entity.type
_entity.pdbx_description
1 polymer ?
#
loop_
_entity_poly.entity_id
_entity_poly.type
_entity_poly.pdbx_seq_one_letter_code
_entity_poly.pdbx_strand_id
1 'polypeptide(L)'
;MKENLIFWKKKLKKSGSRRNGVVILAGFLVTAICIAGGGLYIKKVNDKKAAAEVERQKIKRTQESITTFYRNAFTGVDLNQLPGVIREIERSRLPFSLIGFTETDYSCSNYSCRFIYELNDTFVFSVTDKNFFNTSYEGSFTENTLNFENVMIKSGDSRLLKNMNKGVQLDVVKCSNLLNYLYGYNSVMEQSDRVKVSKLPYSSVANAEQQFPAYRDSYGLLTGEFEVHVPDGFSDVHLFSERNPYKDFFIVQHIEKSVKTGTDIILKGVFVCKK
;
A
#
# COMPACT_ATOMS: atom_id res chain seq x y z
N MET A 1 -18.11 67.69 -63.70
CA MET A 1 -18.37 66.63 -62.69
C MET A 1 -18.10 67.28 -61.35
N LYS A 2 -19.11 67.80 -60.63
CA LYS A 2 -20.11 67.06 -59.83
C LYS A 2 -19.45 66.00 -58.95
N GLU A 3 -19.56 65.99 -57.63
CA GLU A 3 -20.28 66.85 -56.68
C GLU A 3 -19.88 66.39 -55.27
N ASN A 4 -19.83 67.34 -54.33
CA ASN A 4 -20.14 67.18 -52.90
C ASN A 4 -19.26 66.30 -52.01
N LEU A 5 -18.50 66.94 -51.11
CA LEU A 5 -18.46 66.61 -49.68
C LEU A 5 -17.89 67.78 -48.86
N ILE A 6 -18.43 68.98 -49.08
CA ILE A 6 -18.45 70.04 -48.07
C ILE A 6 -19.91 70.23 -47.74
N PHE A 7 -20.38 69.74 -46.60
CA PHE A 7 -21.45 70.41 -45.86
C PHE A 7 -21.69 69.77 -44.48
N TRP A 8 -21.40 70.60 -43.46
CA TRP A 8 -22.07 70.69 -42.17
C TRP A 8 -21.58 69.85 -40.99
N LYS A 9 -20.73 70.54 -40.21
CA LYS A 9 -21.01 70.90 -38.80
C LYS A 9 -22.52 71.15 -38.57
N LYS A 10 -23.33 70.07 -38.50
CA LYS A 10 -24.76 70.15 -38.23
C LYS A 10 -24.98 70.11 -36.73
N LYS A 11 -25.33 71.28 -36.22
CA LYS A 11 -26.04 71.54 -34.96
C LYS A 11 -26.73 70.29 -34.40
N LEU A 12 -26.33 69.90 -33.19
CA LEU A 12 -27.17 69.13 -32.28
C LEU A 12 -28.50 69.87 -32.12
N LYS A 13 -29.48 69.54 -32.96
CA LYS A 13 -30.86 69.96 -32.80
C LYS A 13 -31.37 69.26 -31.54
N LYS A 14 -31.46 70.03 -30.46
CA LYS A 14 -32.14 69.70 -29.22
C LYS A 14 -33.63 69.51 -29.54
N SER A 15 -34.00 68.28 -29.89
CA SER A 15 -35.37 67.83 -30.14
C SER A 15 -35.71 66.77 -29.09
N GLY A 16 -36.70 67.06 -28.23
CA GLY A 16 -37.40 66.07 -27.42
C GLY A 16 -36.57 65.28 -26.40
N SER A 17 -35.91 65.97 -25.47
CA SER A 17 -34.93 65.45 -24.48
C SER A 17 -35.45 64.47 -23.40
N ARG A 18 -36.60 63.82 -23.58
CA ARG A 18 -37.08 62.80 -22.64
C ARG A 18 -37.32 61.42 -23.27
N ARG A 19 -37.60 61.33 -24.57
CA ARG A 19 -37.98 60.05 -25.20
C ARG A 19 -36.78 59.22 -25.70
N ASN A 20 -35.73 59.86 -26.26
CA ASN A 20 -34.52 59.16 -26.70
C ASN A 20 -33.59 58.76 -25.54
N GLY A 21 -33.54 59.55 -24.45
CA GLY A 21 -32.77 59.19 -23.25
C GLY A 21 -33.31 57.95 -22.55
N VAL A 22 -34.64 57.79 -22.52
CA VAL A 22 -35.30 56.61 -21.92
C VAL A 22 -35.02 55.33 -22.73
N VAL A 23 -34.98 55.40 -24.07
CA VAL A 23 -34.68 54.25 -24.92
C VAL A 23 -33.22 53.80 -24.76
N ILE A 24 -32.28 54.73 -24.69
CA ILE A 24 -30.86 54.41 -24.47
C ILE A 24 -30.64 53.81 -23.07
N LEU A 25 -31.28 54.40 -22.04
CA LEU A 25 -31.19 53.90 -20.67
C LEU A 25 -31.82 52.50 -20.54
N ALA A 26 -32.98 52.27 -21.15
CA ALA A 26 -33.63 50.96 -21.17
C ALA A 26 -32.79 49.92 -21.93
N GLY A 27 -32.17 50.30 -23.05
CA GLY A 27 -31.25 49.46 -23.79
C GLY A 27 -30.07 49.00 -22.94
N PHE A 28 -29.40 49.93 -22.26
CA PHE A 28 -28.29 49.62 -21.33
C PHE A 28 -28.71 48.74 -20.15
N LEU A 29 -29.91 48.98 -19.61
CA LEU A 29 -30.42 48.23 -18.46
C LEU A 29 -30.75 46.77 -18.85
N VAL A 30 -31.29 46.57 -20.06
CA VAL A 30 -31.51 45.22 -20.62
C VAL A 30 -30.19 44.49 -20.88
N THR A 31 -29.18 45.14 -21.49
CA THR A 31 -27.87 44.50 -21.67
C THR A 31 -27.18 44.18 -20.35
N ALA A 32 -27.28 45.06 -19.34
CA ALA A 32 -26.73 44.81 -18.02
C ALA A 32 -27.40 43.60 -17.34
N ILE A 33 -28.72 43.45 -17.45
CA ILE A 33 -29.46 42.29 -16.92
C ILE A 33 -29.07 41.01 -17.67
N CYS A 34 -28.93 41.05 -18.99
CA CYS A 34 -28.51 39.90 -19.78
C CYS A 34 -27.07 39.44 -19.44
N ILE A 35 -26.14 40.37 -19.24
CA ILE A 35 -24.75 40.06 -18.87
C ILE A 35 -24.69 39.50 -17.43
N ALA A 36 -25.41 40.13 -16.49
CA ALA A 36 -25.47 39.65 -15.10
C ALA A 36 -26.13 38.26 -15.00
N GLY A 37 -27.23 38.02 -15.72
CA GLY A 37 -27.89 36.73 -15.80
C GLY A 37 -27.02 35.65 -16.44
N GLY A 38 -26.32 35.97 -17.53
CA GLY A 38 -25.37 35.07 -18.18
C GLY A 38 -24.18 34.71 -17.29
N GLY A 39 -23.61 35.68 -16.58
CA GLY A 39 -22.52 35.46 -15.63
C GLY A 39 -22.92 34.56 -14.45
N LEU A 40 -24.12 34.75 -13.89
CA LEU A 40 -24.65 33.89 -12.82
C LEU A 40 -24.93 32.47 -13.31
N TYR A 41 -25.42 32.30 -14.54
CA TYR A 41 -25.63 30.98 -15.13
C TYR A 41 -24.30 30.23 -15.35
N ILE A 42 -23.30 30.90 -15.94
CA ILE A 42 -21.97 30.31 -16.15
C ILE A 42 -21.31 29.94 -14.81
N LYS A 43 -21.41 30.83 -13.81
CA LYS A 43 -20.92 30.53 -12.45
C LYS A 43 -21.61 29.30 -11.86
N LYS A 44 -22.95 29.23 -11.92
CA LYS A 44 -23.71 28.07 -11.43
C LYS A 44 -23.36 26.76 -12.15
N VAL A 45 -23.10 26.81 -13.46
CA VAL A 45 -22.65 25.63 -14.23
C VAL A 45 -21.23 25.22 -13.83
N ASN A 46 -20.32 26.17 -13.65
CA ASN A 46 -18.96 25.89 -13.20
C ASN A 46 -18.92 25.37 -11.76
N ASP A 47 -19.70 25.94 -10.85
CA ASP A 47 -19.82 25.48 -9.46
C ASP A 47 -20.38 24.06 -9.40
N LYS A 48 -21.38 23.73 -10.24
CA LYS A 48 -21.90 22.35 -10.35
C LYS A 48 -20.86 21.37 -10.90
N LYS A 49 -20.07 21.77 -11.91
CA LYS A 49 -18.98 20.95 -12.44
C LYS A 49 -17.89 20.71 -11.40
N ALA A 50 -17.48 21.76 -10.70
CA ALA A 50 -16.50 21.68 -9.62
C ALA A 50 -17.00 20.79 -8.47
N ALA A 51 -18.26 20.93 -8.05
CA ALA A 51 -18.86 20.08 -7.03
C ALA A 51 -18.93 18.60 -7.48
N ALA A 52 -19.34 18.34 -8.72
CA ALA A 52 -19.36 16.99 -9.27
C ALA A 52 -17.96 16.37 -9.38
N GLU A 53 -16.93 17.17 -9.67
CA GLU A 53 -15.55 16.72 -9.71
C GLU A 53 -15.01 16.40 -8.31
N VAL A 54 -15.31 17.22 -7.31
CA VAL A 54 -14.97 16.96 -5.90
C VAL A 54 -15.61 15.64 -5.43
N GLU A 55 -16.89 15.43 -5.73
CA GLU A 55 -17.59 14.17 -5.39
C GLU A 55 -16.95 12.97 -6.09
N ARG A 56 -16.61 13.08 -7.38
CA ARG A 56 -15.90 12.01 -8.12
C ARG A 56 -14.54 11.70 -7.50
N GLN A 57 -13.78 12.73 -7.12
CA GLN A 57 -12.49 12.54 -6.46
C GLN A 57 -12.64 11.88 -5.09
N LYS A 58 -13.68 12.26 -4.33
CA LYS A 58 -13.98 11.63 -3.05
C LYS A 58 -14.29 10.14 -3.21
N ILE A 59 -15.17 9.79 -4.15
CA ILE A 59 -15.49 8.39 -4.49
C ILE A 59 -14.21 7.63 -4.86
N LYS A 60 -13.39 8.20 -5.75
CA LYS A 60 -12.15 7.56 -6.20
C LYS A 60 -11.18 7.33 -5.05
N ARG A 61 -10.98 8.33 -4.17
CA ARG A 61 -10.12 8.19 -2.98
C ARG A 61 -10.66 7.12 -2.02
N THR A 62 -11.96 7.06 -1.81
CA THR A 62 -12.56 6.03 -0.95
C THR A 62 -12.37 4.63 -1.54
N GLN A 63 -12.58 4.46 -2.85
CA GLN A 63 -12.29 3.20 -3.55
C GLN A 63 -10.80 2.83 -3.49
N GLU A 64 -9.90 3.78 -3.76
CA GLU A 64 -8.45 3.59 -3.65
C GLU A 64 -8.04 3.18 -2.23
N SER A 65 -8.71 3.69 -1.20
CA SER A 65 -8.44 3.30 0.19
C SER A 65 -8.78 1.84 0.48
N ILE A 66 -9.86 1.30 -0.13
CA ILE A 66 -10.22 -0.12 -0.06
C ILE A 66 -9.13 -0.96 -0.72
N THR A 67 -8.74 -0.63 -1.97
CA THR A 67 -7.67 -1.36 -2.68
C THR A 67 -6.35 -1.30 -1.92
N THR A 68 -6.00 -0.15 -1.35
CA THR A 68 -4.75 0.04 -0.61
C THR A 68 -4.75 -0.79 0.67
N PHE A 69 -5.87 -0.84 1.40
CA PHE A 69 -6.01 -1.68 2.59
C PHE A 69 -5.70 -3.14 2.28
N TYR A 70 -6.35 -3.72 1.26
CA TYR A 70 -6.13 -5.11 0.90
C TYR A 70 -4.77 -5.36 0.27
N ARG A 71 -4.28 -4.47 -0.60
CA ARG A 71 -2.94 -4.60 -1.17
C ARG A 71 -1.88 -4.61 -0.08
N ASN A 72 -1.97 -3.73 0.91
CA ASN A 72 -1.03 -3.70 2.02
C ASN A 72 -1.13 -4.96 2.87
N ALA A 73 -2.34 -5.42 3.18
CA ALA A 73 -2.54 -6.67 3.92
C ALA A 73 -2.04 -7.90 3.15
N PHE A 74 -2.17 -7.91 1.83
CA PHE A 74 -1.81 -9.07 1.01
C PHE A 74 -0.35 -9.05 0.53
N THR A 75 0.37 -7.96 0.76
CA THR A 75 1.79 -7.84 0.43
C THR A 75 2.63 -8.52 1.50
N GLY A 76 3.55 -9.38 1.04
CA GLY A 76 4.42 -10.17 1.90
C GLY A 76 4.55 -11.61 1.38
N VAL A 77 5.19 -12.44 2.18
CA VAL A 77 5.48 -13.84 1.87
C VAL A 77 4.38 -14.71 2.49
N ASP A 78 3.64 -15.47 1.67
CA ASP A 78 2.69 -16.44 2.22
C ASP A 78 3.41 -17.64 2.87
N LEU A 79 2.76 -18.33 3.81
CA LEU A 79 3.40 -19.43 4.53
C LEU A 79 3.81 -20.62 3.63
N ASN A 80 3.25 -20.77 2.43
CA ASN A 80 3.70 -21.79 1.48
C ASN A 80 5.04 -21.42 0.83
N GLN A 81 5.29 -20.12 0.65
CA GLN A 81 6.53 -19.60 0.06
C GLN A 81 7.65 -19.40 1.10
N LEU A 82 7.28 -19.16 2.35
CA LEU A 82 8.21 -18.81 3.44
C LEU A 82 9.40 -19.76 3.58
N PRO A 83 9.26 -21.11 3.55
CA PRO A 83 10.42 -22.00 3.65
C PRO A 83 11.44 -21.78 2.53
N GLY A 84 10.97 -21.45 1.32
CA GLY A 84 11.86 -21.13 0.20
C GLY A 84 12.69 -19.86 0.44
N VAL A 85 12.11 -18.86 1.11
CA VAL A 85 12.81 -17.62 1.49
C VAL A 85 13.85 -17.88 2.56
N ILE A 86 13.50 -18.61 3.62
CA ILE A 86 14.43 -18.94 4.70
C ILE A 86 15.61 -19.78 4.19
N ARG A 87 15.35 -20.77 3.32
CA ARG A 87 16.41 -21.55 2.67
C ARG A 87 17.38 -20.67 1.87
N GLU A 88 16.88 -19.64 1.20
CA GLU A 88 17.76 -18.72 0.47
C GLU A 88 18.57 -17.82 1.41
N ILE A 89 17.98 -17.40 2.54
CA ILE A 89 18.71 -16.69 3.61
C ILE A 89 19.86 -17.56 4.13
N GLU A 90 19.57 -18.80 4.54
CA GLU A 90 20.58 -19.76 4.99
C GLU A 90 21.68 -19.98 3.95
N ARG A 91 21.31 -20.27 2.70
CA ARG A 91 22.27 -20.50 1.60
C ARG A 91 23.16 -19.29 1.38
N SER A 92 22.59 -18.10 1.40
CA SER A 92 23.31 -16.84 1.17
C SER A 92 24.21 -16.42 2.34
N ARG A 93 24.05 -17.02 3.52
CA ARG A 93 24.90 -16.80 4.71
C ARG A 93 26.22 -17.56 4.64
N LEU A 94 26.21 -18.73 4.01
CA LEU A 94 27.36 -19.66 4.02
C LEU A 94 28.67 -19.03 3.52
N PRO A 95 28.72 -18.29 2.38
CA PRO A 95 29.97 -17.71 1.91
C PRO A 95 30.65 -16.79 2.93
N PHE A 96 29.85 -16.02 3.67
CA PHE A 96 30.34 -15.10 4.71
C PHE A 96 30.94 -15.84 5.90
N SER A 97 30.28 -16.92 6.35
CA SER A 97 30.82 -17.76 7.43
C SER A 97 32.18 -18.38 7.11
N LEU A 98 32.45 -18.68 5.84
CA LEU A 98 33.70 -19.27 5.38
C LEU A 98 34.87 -18.27 5.38
N ILE A 99 34.58 -16.97 5.28
CA ILE A 99 35.57 -15.89 5.31
C ILE A 99 35.61 -15.15 6.65
N GLY A 100 35.03 -15.75 7.70
CA GLY A 100 35.13 -15.26 9.07
C GLY A 100 34.09 -14.23 9.50
N PHE A 101 33.05 -14.00 8.69
CA PHE A 101 31.93 -13.14 9.05
C PHE A 101 30.79 -13.94 9.68
N THR A 102 30.20 -13.39 10.74
CA THR A 102 29.00 -13.92 11.40
C THR A 102 27.81 -13.01 11.11
N GLU A 103 26.68 -13.56 10.67
CA GLU A 103 25.44 -12.78 10.50
C GLU A 103 24.85 -12.48 11.88
N THR A 104 24.91 -11.22 12.31
CA THR A 104 24.43 -10.79 13.63
C THR A 104 22.97 -10.38 13.61
N ASP A 105 22.55 -9.72 12.52
CA ASP A 105 21.19 -9.27 12.34
C ASP A 105 20.75 -9.43 10.88
N TYR A 106 19.48 -9.76 10.68
CA TYR A 106 18.81 -9.48 9.42
C TYR A 106 17.36 -9.09 9.67
N SER A 107 16.86 -8.22 8.79
CA SER A 107 15.48 -7.77 8.85
C SER A 107 14.92 -7.67 7.45
N CYS A 108 13.87 -8.43 7.19
CA CYS A 108 13.10 -8.35 5.96
C CYS A 108 11.77 -7.64 6.23
N SER A 109 11.40 -6.73 5.34
CA SER A 109 10.13 -6.02 5.34
C SER A 109 9.51 -6.15 3.95
N ASN A 110 8.38 -6.83 3.87
CA ASN A 110 7.73 -7.23 2.63
C ASN A 110 8.67 -8.06 1.73
N TYR A 111 9.23 -7.44 0.68
CA TYR A 111 10.09 -8.09 -0.32
C TYR A 111 11.52 -7.57 -0.33
N SER A 112 11.94 -6.77 0.66
CA SER A 112 13.33 -6.34 0.78
C SER A 112 13.89 -6.73 2.14
N CYS A 113 15.18 -7.03 2.17
CA CYS A 113 15.91 -7.43 3.35
C CYS A 113 17.15 -6.56 3.52
N ARG A 114 17.52 -6.42 4.79
CA ARG A 114 18.78 -5.89 5.26
C ARG A 114 19.52 -6.98 6.00
N PHE A 115 20.82 -7.14 5.75
CA PHE A 115 21.69 -8.10 6.42
C PHE A 115 22.90 -7.37 7.00
N ILE A 116 23.26 -7.69 8.24
CA ILE A 116 24.47 -7.24 8.91
C ILE A 116 25.35 -8.44 9.21
N TYR A 117 26.61 -8.33 8.83
CA TYR A 117 27.65 -9.29 9.17
C TYR A 117 28.76 -8.59 9.96
N GLU A 118 29.24 -9.24 11.01
CA GLU A 118 30.39 -8.81 11.80
C GLU A 118 31.57 -9.76 11.59
N LEU A 119 32.75 -9.20 11.39
CA LEU A 119 33.99 -9.96 11.23
C LEU A 119 34.45 -10.47 12.59
N ASN A 120 34.79 -11.74 12.68
CA ASN A 120 35.42 -12.30 13.87
C ASN A 120 36.88 -11.82 13.98
N ASP A 121 37.34 -11.54 15.21
CA ASP A 121 38.67 -10.97 15.51
C ASP A 121 39.87 -11.78 14.99
N THR A 122 39.67 -13.05 14.62
CA THR A 122 40.71 -13.95 14.13
C THR A 122 40.89 -13.94 12.61
N PHE A 123 40.04 -13.23 11.88
CA PHE A 123 40.04 -13.22 10.42
C PHE A 123 40.48 -11.86 9.85
N VAL A 124 41.02 -11.91 8.63
CA VAL A 124 41.37 -10.72 7.87
C VAL A 124 40.13 -10.21 7.14
N PHE A 125 39.88 -8.91 7.23
CA PHE A 125 38.78 -8.27 6.52
C PHE A 125 38.84 -8.54 5.02
N SER A 126 37.73 -8.96 4.44
CA SER A 126 37.56 -9.17 3.01
C SER A 126 36.17 -8.76 2.57
N VAL A 127 36.04 -8.32 1.31
CA VAL A 127 34.76 -7.91 0.73
C VAL A 127 34.33 -8.95 -0.28
N THR A 128 33.08 -9.38 -0.18
CA THR A 128 32.44 -10.25 -1.16
C THR A 128 30.99 -9.83 -1.33
N ASP A 129 30.45 -9.99 -2.53
CA ASP A 129 29.06 -9.66 -2.82
C ASP A 129 28.11 -10.72 -2.24
N LYS A 130 26.93 -10.27 -1.83
CA LYS A 130 25.86 -11.18 -1.42
C LYS A 130 25.08 -11.64 -2.64
N ASN A 131 25.14 -12.94 -2.92
CA ASN A 131 24.25 -13.57 -3.89
C ASN A 131 22.94 -13.99 -3.22
N PHE A 132 21.82 -13.42 -3.67
CA PHE A 132 20.48 -13.70 -3.15
C PHE A 132 19.46 -13.77 -4.29
N PHE A 133 18.74 -14.89 -4.42
CA PHE A 133 17.86 -15.19 -5.57
C PHE A 133 18.54 -14.92 -6.93
N ASN A 134 19.77 -15.43 -7.07
CA ASN A 134 20.63 -15.27 -8.26
C ASN A 134 20.87 -13.80 -8.67
N THR A 135 20.85 -12.89 -7.71
CA THR A 135 21.20 -11.48 -7.91
C THR A 135 22.34 -11.13 -6.96
N SER A 136 23.38 -10.48 -7.49
CA SER A 136 24.51 -10.00 -6.69
C SER A 136 24.16 -8.64 -6.09
N TYR A 137 24.49 -8.46 -4.82
CA TYR A 137 24.31 -7.22 -4.08
C TYR A 137 25.65 -6.79 -3.51
N GLU A 138 26.07 -5.57 -3.84
CA GLU A 138 27.26 -4.95 -3.27
C GLU A 138 26.97 -4.54 -1.82
N GLY A 139 27.93 -4.82 -0.94
CA GLY A 139 27.85 -4.47 0.48
C GLY A 139 28.50 -3.12 0.77
N SER A 140 27.91 -2.37 1.70
CA SER A 140 28.62 -1.29 2.39
C SER A 140 29.40 -1.86 3.55
N PHE A 141 30.56 -1.28 3.89
CA PHE A 141 31.43 -1.85 4.91
C PHE A 141 32.08 -0.82 5.82
N THR A 142 32.43 -1.26 7.02
CA THR A 142 33.32 -0.57 7.98
C THR A 142 34.55 -1.43 8.24
N GLU A 143 35.36 -1.07 9.24
CA GLU A 143 36.54 -1.84 9.64
C GLU A 143 36.23 -3.31 10.01
N ASN A 144 35.05 -3.57 10.58
CA ASN A 144 34.64 -4.88 11.08
C ASN A 144 33.23 -5.32 10.67
N THR A 145 32.51 -4.55 9.84
CA THR A 145 31.15 -4.90 9.41
C THR A 145 30.99 -4.91 7.91
N LEU A 146 30.10 -5.77 7.43
CA LEU A 146 29.65 -5.82 6.05
C LEU A 146 28.11 -5.84 6.04
N ASN A 147 27.52 -4.83 5.41
CA ASN A 147 26.09 -4.55 5.46
C ASN A 147 25.48 -4.53 4.05
N PHE A 148 24.38 -5.24 3.88
CA PHE A 148 23.64 -5.30 2.61
C PHE A 148 22.25 -4.73 2.81
N GLU A 149 21.89 -3.75 1.99
CA GLU A 149 20.59 -3.07 2.02
C GLU A 149 19.78 -3.39 0.77
N ASN A 150 18.46 -3.30 0.87
CA ASN A 150 17.54 -3.48 -0.27
C ASN A 150 17.72 -4.80 -1.03
N VAL A 151 18.10 -5.87 -0.32
CA VAL A 151 18.26 -7.21 -0.89
C VAL A 151 16.88 -7.81 -1.16
N MET A 152 16.54 -8.08 -2.42
CA MET A 152 15.15 -8.37 -2.80
C MET A 152 14.79 -9.85 -2.66
N ILE A 153 13.69 -10.15 -1.97
CA ILE A 153 13.04 -11.45 -1.97
C ILE A 153 12.28 -11.64 -3.29
N LYS A 154 12.58 -12.73 -4.01
CA LYS A 154 11.92 -13.08 -5.28
C LYS A 154 11.03 -14.33 -5.14
N SER A 155 10.21 -14.40 -4.09
CA SER A 155 9.25 -15.50 -3.85
C SER A 155 7.95 -15.38 -4.67
N GLY A 156 7.70 -14.21 -5.25
CA GLY A 156 6.48 -13.87 -5.98
C GLY A 156 5.36 -13.39 -5.06
N ASP A 157 4.25 -12.93 -5.67
CA ASP A 157 3.09 -12.44 -4.92
C ASP A 157 2.45 -13.54 -4.07
N SER A 158 1.91 -13.16 -2.90
CA SER A 158 1.07 -14.06 -2.09
C SER A 158 -0.15 -14.55 -2.89
N ARG A 159 -0.70 -15.71 -2.53
CA ARG A 159 -1.91 -16.24 -3.18
C ARG A 159 -3.08 -15.24 -3.15
N LEU A 160 -3.28 -14.55 -2.03
CA LEU A 160 -4.33 -13.53 -1.88
C LEU A 160 -4.08 -12.33 -2.79
N LEU A 161 -2.84 -11.83 -2.86
CA LEU A 161 -2.48 -10.71 -3.76
C LEU A 161 -2.63 -11.09 -5.23
N LYS A 162 -2.22 -12.31 -5.62
CA LYS A 162 -2.43 -12.86 -6.97
C LYS A 162 -3.91 -12.90 -7.33
N ASN A 163 -4.76 -13.38 -6.44
CA ASN A 163 -6.20 -13.48 -6.67
C ASN A 163 -6.87 -12.10 -6.75
N MET A 164 -6.49 -11.18 -5.86
CA MET A 164 -6.93 -9.78 -5.88
C MET A 164 -6.55 -9.11 -7.20
N ASN A 165 -5.30 -9.28 -7.66
CA ASN A 165 -4.82 -8.72 -8.94
C ASN A 165 -5.59 -9.27 -10.15
N LYS A 166 -6.05 -10.53 -10.09
CA LYS A 166 -6.91 -11.15 -11.11
C LYS A 166 -8.40 -10.75 -10.99
N GLY A 167 -8.80 -10.08 -9.91
CA GLY A 167 -10.20 -9.71 -9.65
C GLY A 167 -11.06 -10.93 -9.30
N VAL A 168 -10.45 -11.96 -8.72
CA VAL A 168 -11.15 -13.18 -8.29
C VAL A 168 -11.70 -12.97 -6.89
N GLN A 169 -12.90 -13.48 -6.63
CA GLN A 169 -13.48 -13.48 -5.29
C GLN A 169 -12.60 -14.29 -4.32
N LEU A 170 -12.34 -13.74 -3.15
CA LEU A 170 -11.51 -14.36 -2.13
C LEU A 170 -12.40 -15.19 -1.19
N ASP A 171 -12.33 -16.52 -1.31
CA ASP A 171 -12.95 -17.41 -0.33
C ASP A 171 -11.98 -17.65 0.84
N VAL A 172 -12.24 -16.96 1.95
CA VAL A 172 -11.48 -17.10 3.19
C VAL A 172 -12.34 -17.70 4.30
N VAL A 173 -11.69 -18.22 5.33
CA VAL A 173 -12.33 -18.84 6.49
C VAL A 173 -12.94 -17.81 7.44
N LYS A 174 -13.91 -18.23 8.25
CA LYS A 174 -14.49 -17.40 9.31
C LYS A 174 -13.44 -17.09 10.39
N CYS A 175 -13.43 -15.87 10.90
CA CYS A 175 -12.49 -15.45 11.94
C CYS A 175 -12.64 -16.28 13.22
N SER A 176 -13.86 -16.73 13.56
CA SER A 176 -14.07 -17.64 14.70
C SER A 176 -13.29 -18.95 14.55
N ASN A 177 -13.30 -19.56 13.36
CA ASN A 177 -12.59 -20.82 13.11
C ASN A 177 -11.07 -20.64 13.21
N LEU A 178 -10.55 -19.54 12.63
CA LEU A 178 -9.12 -19.23 12.66
C LEU A 178 -8.64 -18.91 14.07
N LEU A 179 -9.38 -18.06 14.80
CA LEU A 179 -9.04 -17.72 16.19
C LEU A 179 -9.15 -18.93 17.12
N ASN A 180 -10.20 -19.76 16.99
CA ASN A 180 -10.34 -20.99 17.77
C ASN A 180 -9.16 -21.94 17.53
N TYR A 181 -8.69 -22.05 16.28
CA TYR A 181 -7.49 -22.81 15.96
C TYR A 181 -6.25 -22.21 16.62
N LEU A 182 -6.01 -20.90 16.50
CA LEU A 182 -4.83 -20.26 17.10
C LEU A 182 -4.81 -20.41 18.62
N TYR A 183 -5.93 -20.15 19.29
CA TYR A 183 -6.03 -20.30 20.74
C TYR A 183 -5.98 -21.77 21.17
N GLY A 184 -6.57 -22.68 20.39
CA GLY A 184 -6.48 -24.13 20.61
C GLY A 184 -5.03 -24.64 20.45
N TYR A 185 -4.35 -24.25 19.39
CA TYR A 185 -2.92 -24.52 19.16
C TYR A 185 -2.08 -24.00 20.33
N ASN A 186 -2.27 -22.74 20.72
CA ASN A 186 -1.53 -22.16 21.84
C ASN A 186 -1.81 -22.84 23.19
N SER A 187 -2.94 -23.51 23.36
CA SER A 187 -3.27 -24.23 24.59
C SER A 187 -2.44 -25.51 24.80
N VAL A 188 -1.90 -26.09 23.73
CA VAL A 188 -1.10 -27.32 23.76
C VAL A 188 0.40 -27.08 23.52
N MET A 189 0.79 -25.87 23.11
CA MET A 189 2.18 -25.50 22.85
C MET A 189 2.83 -24.81 24.05
N GLU A 190 4.14 -25.02 24.18
CA GLU A 190 4.99 -24.27 25.10
C GLU A 190 4.97 -22.78 24.78
N GLN A 191 5.22 -21.93 25.77
CA GLN A 191 5.03 -20.48 25.64
C GLN A 191 5.91 -19.86 24.53
N SER A 192 7.12 -20.39 24.30
CA SER A 192 8.04 -19.96 23.24
C SER A 192 7.47 -20.18 21.84
N ASP A 193 6.69 -21.25 21.66
CA ASP A 193 6.26 -21.73 20.34
C ASP A 193 4.84 -21.26 19.97
N ARG A 194 4.25 -20.40 20.82
CA ARG A 194 2.89 -19.89 20.64
C ARG A 194 2.84 -18.83 19.54
N VAL A 195 1.78 -18.89 18.74
CA VAL A 195 1.44 -17.82 17.80
C VAL A 195 0.69 -16.73 18.57
N LYS A 196 1.36 -15.61 18.82
CA LYS A 196 0.77 -14.46 19.49
C LYS A 196 -0.12 -13.70 18.51
N VAL A 197 -1.40 -13.55 18.84
CA VAL A 197 -2.30 -12.61 18.15
C VAL A 197 -2.03 -11.22 18.72
N SER A 198 -1.24 -10.41 18.00
CA SER A 198 -0.91 -9.05 18.42
C SER A 198 -2.08 -8.09 18.24
N LYS A 199 -2.96 -8.35 17.27
CA LYS A 199 -4.18 -7.58 17.04
C LYS A 199 -5.31 -8.46 16.52
N LEU A 200 -6.49 -8.27 17.10
CA LEU A 200 -7.70 -8.99 16.70
C LEU A 200 -8.18 -8.56 15.30
N PRO A 201 -8.87 -9.45 14.56
CA PRO A 201 -9.39 -9.15 13.23
C PRO A 201 -10.26 -7.89 13.18
N TYR A 202 -9.87 -6.95 12.32
CA TYR A 202 -10.59 -5.70 12.09
C TYR A 202 -10.47 -5.27 10.63
N SER A 203 -11.39 -4.41 10.16
CA SER A 203 -11.30 -3.77 8.86
C SER A 203 -11.55 -2.28 9.01
N SER A 204 -10.55 -1.47 8.65
CA SER A 204 -10.68 0.00 8.62
C SER A 204 -11.52 0.50 7.45
N VAL A 205 -11.81 -0.37 6.47
CA VAL A 205 -12.53 -0.03 5.24
C VAL A 205 -13.96 -0.58 5.20
N ALA A 206 -14.44 -1.23 6.27
CA ALA A 206 -15.78 -1.83 6.31
C ALA A 206 -16.90 -0.85 5.93
N ASN A 207 -16.85 0.40 6.43
CA ASN A 207 -17.83 1.43 6.09
C ASN A 207 -17.71 1.89 4.62
N ALA A 208 -16.49 1.92 4.09
CA ALA A 208 -16.24 2.28 2.69
C ALA A 208 -16.77 1.18 1.74
N GLU A 209 -16.58 -0.10 2.09
CA GLU A 209 -17.12 -1.22 1.33
C GLU A 209 -18.66 -1.24 1.33
N GLN A 210 -19.29 -0.88 2.45
CA GLN A 210 -20.76 -0.72 2.51
C GLN A 210 -21.27 0.37 1.57
N GLN A 211 -20.50 1.44 1.36
CA GLN A 211 -20.85 2.51 0.41
C GLN A 211 -20.65 2.09 -1.04
N PHE A 212 -19.71 1.17 -1.31
CA PHE A 212 -19.34 0.74 -2.66
C PHE A 212 -19.35 -0.79 -2.80
N PRO A 213 -20.49 -1.49 -2.56
CA PRO A 213 -20.53 -2.95 -2.54
C PRO A 213 -20.25 -3.60 -3.90
N ALA A 214 -20.41 -2.86 -5.00
CA ALA A 214 -20.10 -3.32 -6.35
C ALA A 214 -18.66 -2.98 -6.79
N TYR A 215 -17.86 -2.32 -5.95
CA TYR A 215 -16.46 -2.08 -6.27
C TYR A 215 -15.70 -3.40 -6.20
N ARG A 216 -14.84 -3.62 -7.21
CA ARG A 216 -14.15 -4.91 -7.42
C ARG A 216 -13.40 -5.41 -6.18
N ASP A 217 -12.77 -4.50 -5.44
CA ASP A 217 -11.95 -4.86 -4.28
C ASP A 217 -12.74 -4.78 -2.95
N SER A 218 -14.06 -4.68 -2.99
CA SER A 218 -14.91 -4.78 -1.79
C SER A 218 -15.15 -6.24 -1.42
N TYR A 219 -14.21 -6.82 -0.68
CA TYR A 219 -14.24 -8.23 -0.28
C TYR A 219 -14.93 -8.48 1.07
N GLY A 220 -15.09 -7.46 1.92
CA GLY A 220 -15.69 -7.59 3.24
C GLY A 220 -14.89 -8.46 4.21
N LEU A 221 -13.55 -8.46 4.08
CA LEU A 221 -12.65 -9.27 4.91
C LEU A 221 -12.10 -8.46 6.08
N LEU A 222 -11.66 -9.18 7.10
CA LEU A 222 -11.00 -8.66 8.30
C LEU A 222 -9.54 -9.13 8.30
N THR A 223 -8.66 -8.30 8.85
CA THR A 223 -7.25 -8.63 9.03
C THR A 223 -6.89 -8.58 10.50
N GLY A 224 -6.25 -9.64 10.99
CA GLY A 224 -5.61 -9.69 12.31
C GLY A 224 -4.09 -9.69 12.15
N GLU A 225 -3.37 -9.34 13.20
CA GLU A 225 -1.90 -9.33 13.20
C GLU A 225 -1.39 -10.47 14.09
N PHE A 226 -0.31 -11.12 13.66
CA PHE A 226 0.34 -12.19 14.41
C PHE A 226 1.84 -11.97 14.54
N GLU A 227 2.40 -12.59 15.57
CA GLU A 227 3.82 -12.70 15.85
C GLU A 227 4.11 -14.13 16.32
N VAL A 228 5.17 -14.75 15.81
CA VAL A 228 5.64 -16.06 16.26
C VAL A 228 7.16 -16.12 16.24
N HIS A 229 7.72 -16.84 17.20
CA HIS A 229 9.15 -17.10 17.30
C HIS A 229 9.37 -18.53 16.81
N VAL A 230 10.28 -18.70 15.86
CA VAL A 230 10.60 -19.99 15.26
C VAL A 230 12.11 -20.07 15.18
N PRO A 231 12.75 -21.23 15.45
CA PRO A 231 14.17 -21.40 15.23
C PRO A 231 14.57 -20.96 13.80
N ASP A 232 15.73 -20.30 13.69
CA ASP A 232 16.31 -19.87 12.41
C ASP A 232 16.79 -21.09 11.62
N GLY A 233 15.87 -21.69 10.86
CA GLY A 233 16.10 -22.94 10.17
C GLY A 233 15.05 -23.21 9.09
N PHE A 234 15.47 -23.68 7.90
CA PHE A 234 14.54 -24.13 6.87
C PHE A 234 13.58 -25.20 7.41
N SER A 235 14.10 -26.18 8.15
CA SER A 235 13.33 -27.31 8.67
C SER A 235 12.23 -26.86 9.64
N ASP A 236 12.58 -26.01 10.61
CA ASP A 236 11.65 -25.53 11.64
C ASP A 236 10.57 -24.62 11.04
N VAL A 237 10.97 -23.74 10.12
CA VAL A 237 10.02 -22.87 9.42
C VAL A 237 9.12 -23.66 8.47
N HIS A 238 9.66 -24.68 7.79
CA HIS A 238 8.85 -25.59 6.98
C HIS A 238 7.81 -26.32 7.83
N LEU A 239 8.22 -26.86 8.99
CA LEU A 239 7.32 -27.54 9.92
C LEU A 239 6.24 -26.61 10.46
N PHE A 240 6.60 -25.38 10.84
CA PHE A 240 5.65 -24.35 11.26
C PHE A 240 4.61 -24.05 10.17
N SER A 241 5.06 -23.82 8.94
CA SER A 241 4.19 -23.56 7.80
C SER A 241 3.24 -24.72 7.50
N GLU A 242 3.72 -25.97 7.49
CA GLU A 242 2.92 -27.14 7.15
C GLU A 242 1.93 -27.56 8.24
N ARG A 243 2.24 -27.28 9.51
CA ARG A 243 1.31 -27.54 10.62
C ARG A 243 0.11 -26.60 10.64
N ASN A 244 0.17 -25.46 9.94
CA ASN A 244 -0.92 -24.50 9.91
C ASN A 244 -1.96 -24.86 8.82
N PRO A 245 -3.16 -25.37 9.17
CA PRO A 245 -4.20 -25.72 8.20
C PRO A 245 -4.77 -24.49 7.47
N TYR A 246 -4.51 -23.29 7.99
CA TYR A 246 -4.92 -22.01 7.43
C TYR A 246 -3.76 -21.27 6.76
N LYS A 247 -2.65 -21.94 6.42
CA LYS A 247 -1.43 -21.33 5.88
C LYS A 247 -1.65 -20.38 4.69
N ASP A 248 -2.67 -20.65 3.86
CA ASP A 248 -3.06 -19.79 2.72
C ASP A 248 -3.59 -18.41 3.11
N PHE A 249 -3.98 -18.22 4.37
CA PHE A 249 -4.54 -16.98 4.88
C PHE A 249 -3.57 -16.19 5.75
N PHE A 250 -2.35 -16.70 5.95
CA PHE A 250 -1.29 -16.05 6.70
C PHE A 250 -0.25 -15.47 5.74
N ILE A 251 0.12 -14.23 5.99
CA ILE A 251 1.08 -13.48 5.19
C ILE A 251 2.11 -12.90 6.14
N VAL A 252 3.35 -13.36 6.01
CA VAL A 252 4.50 -12.83 6.74
C VAL A 252 4.96 -11.56 6.04
N GLN A 253 4.93 -10.46 6.79
CA GLN A 253 5.33 -9.14 6.32
C GLN A 253 6.71 -8.75 6.85
N HIS A 254 7.10 -9.30 7.99
CA HIS A 254 8.41 -9.07 8.57
C HIS A 254 9.04 -10.37 9.05
N ILE A 255 10.35 -10.50 8.78
CA ILE A 255 11.21 -11.57 9.28
C ILE A 255 12.38 -10.88 9.95
N GLU A 256 12.56 -11.09 11.24
CA GLU A 256 13.59 -10.42 12.03
C GLU A 256 14.45 -11.44 12.76
N LYS A 257 15.77 -11.33 12.58
CA LYS A 257 16.77 -11.95 13.44
C LYS A 257 17.62 -10.86 14.05
N SER A 258 17.88 -10.97 15.34
CA SER A 258 18.87 -10.14 16.00
C SER A 258 19.62 -10.90 17.08
N VAL A 259 20.70 -10.31 17.58
CA VAL A 259 21.42 -10.85 18.74
C VAL A 259 20.48 -11.13 19.93
N LYS A 260 19.41 -10.34 20.10
CA LYS A 260 18.41 -10.51 21.16
C LYS A 260 17.49 -11.71 20.96
N THR A 261 17.28 -12.14 19.72
CA THR A 261 16.43 -13.31 19.40
C THR A 261 17.20 -14.61 19.49
N GLY A 262 18.53 -14.55 19.66
CA GLY A 262 19.38 -15.72 19.84
C GLY A 262 19.36 -16.61 18.59
N THR A 263 18.92 -17.86 18.77
CA THR A 263 18.80 -18.83 17.67
C THR A 263 17.53 -18.69 16.86
N ASP A 264 16.61 -17.83 17.28
CA ASP A 264 15.26 -17.76 16.72
C ASP A 264 15.11 -16.54 15.81
N ILE A 265 14.13 -16.64 14.94
CA ILE A 265 13.62 -15.56 14.11
C ILE A 265 12.21 -15.21 14.55
N ILE A 266 11.89 -13.91 14.49
CA ILE A 266 10.54 -13.42 14.72
C ILE A 266 9.87 -13.22 13.37
N LEU A 267 8.77 -13.94 13.18
CA LEU A 267 7.89 -13.77 12.02
C LEU A 267 6.70 -12.91 12.45
N LYS A 268 6.49 -11.78 11.78
CA LYS A 268 5.31 -10.92 11.98
C LYS A 268 4.56 -10.75 10.68
N GLY A 269 3.25 -10.61 10.79
CA GLY A 269 2.44 -10.30 9.63
C GLY A 269 0.96 -10.31 9.94
N VAL A 270 0.18 -10.62 8.92
CA VAL A 270 -1.28 -10.60 9.01
C VAL A 270 -1.89 -11.95 8.68
N PHE A 271 -3.03 -12.23 9.30
CA PHE A 271 -3.93 -13.28 8.86
C PHE A 271 -5.28 -12.70 8.43
N VAL A 272 -5.89 -13.30 7.42
CA VAL A 272 -7.08 -12.78 6.75
C VAL A 272 -8.26 -13.73 6.97
N CYS A 273 -9.41 -13.18 7.34
CA CYS A 273 -10.61 -13.97 7.58
C CYS A 273 -11.88 -13.17 7.28
N LYS A 274 -13.01 -13.84 7.17
CA LYS A 274 -14.33 -13.21 7.05
C LYS A 274 -15.06 -13.22 8.39
N LYS A 275 -15.98 -12.27 8.55
CA LYS A 275 -16.82 -12.17 9.75
C LYS A 275 -17.59 -13.46 10.03
#